data_AF-A0A162F0U5-F1
#
_entry.id   AF-A0A162F0U5-F1
#
_cell.length_a   1.000
_cell.length_b   1.000
_cell.length_c   1.000
_cell.angle_alpha   90.00
_cell.angle_beta   90.00
_cell.angle_gamma   90.00
#
_symmetry.space_group_name_H-M   'P 1'
#
loop_
_entity.id
_entity.type
_entity.pdbx_description
1 polymer ?
#
loop_
_entity_poly.entity_id
_entity_poly.type
_entity_poly.pdbx_seq_one_letter_code
_entity_poly.pdbx_strand_id
1 'polypeptide(L)'
;GIRIGLIGLVEKEWLDTLAAVDPEHVTYTDYVECGRLLARNLKDIQGCRIVIALTHMRTPNDLRLAKEVDEIDLILGGHDHVSECIEVENRCIIKSGTDFRQFS
;
A
#
# COMPACT_ATOMS: atom_id res chain seq x y z
N GLY A 1 14.06 12.56 -16.98
CA GLY A 1 12.67 12.66 -16.47
C GLY A 1 12.59 12.14 -15.05
N ILE A 2 11.45 12.34 -14.37
CA ILE A 2 11.21 11.80 -13.02
C ILE A 2 10.80 10.33 -13.14
N ARG A 3 11.43 9.44 -12.37
CA ARG A 3 11.05 8.03 -12.27
C ARG A 3 10.13 7.81 -11.06
N ILE A 4 9.03 7.11 -11.27
CA ILE A 4 8.03 6.78 -10.25
C ILE A 4 7.94 5.26 -10.17
N GLY A 5 8.10 4.71 -8.96
CA GLY A 5 7.92 3.29 -8.68
C GLY A 5 6.54 3.01 -8.08
N LEU A 6 5.97 1.85 -8.39
CA LEU A 6 4.68 1.41 -7.88
C LEU A 6 4.83 0.05 -7.18
N ILE A 7 4.27 -0.08 -5.99
CA ILE A 7 4.28 -1.31 -5.20
C ILE A 7 2.84 -1.75 -4.95
N GLY A 8 2.53 -3.03 -5.15
CA GLY A 8 1.26 -3.63 -4.72
C GLY A 8 1.41 -4.33 -3.38
N LEU A 9 0.54 -4.03 -2.40
CA LEU A 9 0.53 -4.67 -1.07
C LEU A 9 -0.89 -5.06 -0.63
N VAL A 10 -0.98 -6.15 0.13
CA VAL A 10 -2.23 -6.66 0.72
C VAL A 10 -1.98 -7.07 2.17
N GLU A 11 -3.02 -6.99 3.02
CA GLU A 11 -2.95 -7.41 4.42
C GLU A 11 -3.19 -8.93 4.57
N LYS A 12 -2.67 -9.52 5.65
CA LYS A 12 -2.79 -10.98 5.87
C LYS A 12 -4.23 -11.42 5.96
N GLU A 13 -5.02 -10.68 6.72
CA GLU A 13 -6.42 -10.99 7.02
C GLU A 13 -7.30 -10.95 5.76
N TRP A 14 -6.85 -10.26 4.70
CA TRP A 14 -7.55 -10.30 3.42
C TRP A 14 -7.43 -11.66 2.74
N LEU A 15 -6.28 -12.35 2.87
CA LEU A 15 -6.10 -13.69 2.30
C LEU A 15 -7.11 -14.69 2.87
N ASP A 16 -7.44 -14.58 4.16
CA ASP A 16 -8.43 -15.45 4.82
C ASP A 16 -9.85 -15.29 4.23
N THR A 17 -10.13 -14.18 3.53
CA THR A 17 -11.43 -13.91 2.89
C THR A 17 -11.54 -14.50 1.48
N LEU A 18 -10.42 -14.99 0.90
CA LEU A 18 -10.38 -15.45 -0.47
C LEU A 18 -10.70 -16.94 -0.55
N ALA A 19 -11.94 -17.26 -0.94
CA ALA A 19 -12.38 -18.64 -1.13
C ALA A 19 -11.58 -19.42 -2.21
N ALA A 20 -10.91 -18.71 -3.12
CA ALA A 20 -10.17 -19.28 -4.25
C ALA A 20 -8.66 -19.39 -4.01
N VAL A 21 -8.15 -18.88 -2.89
CA VAL A 21 -6.72 -18.93 -2.57
C VAL A 21 -6.52 -19.95 -1.47
N ASP A 22 -5.74 -20.99 -1.77
CA ASP A 22 -5.30 -21.94 -0.74
C ASP A 22 -4.14 -21.32 0.04
N PRO A 23 -4.28 -21.09 1.36
CA PRO A 23 -3.21 -20.54 2.19
C PRO A 23 -1.94 -21.40 2.18
N GLU A 24 -2.03 -22.72 1.93
CA GLU A 24 -0.86 -23.60 1.87
C GLU A 24 0.00 -23.36 0.62
N HIS A 25 -0.56 -22.70 -0.40
CA HIS A 25 0.11 -22.40 -1.66
C HIS A 25 0.62 -20.96 -1.75
N VAL A 26 0.47 -20.17 -0.69
CA VAL A 26 0.88 -18.77 -0.66
C VAL A 26 1.76 -18.49 0.53
N THR A 27 2.94 -17.93 0.27
CA THR A 27 3.77 -17.36 1.32
C THR A 27 3.37 -15.91 1.55
N TYR A 28 2.87 -15.61 2.75
CA TYR A 28 2.65 -14.24 3.18
C TYR A 28 3.90 -13.68 3.88
N THR A 29 4.31 -12.48 3.48
CA THR A 29 5.30 -11.66 4.17
C THR A 29 4.60 -10.40 4.66
N ASP A 30 4.92 -9.94 5.88
CA ASP A 30 4.32 -8.72 6.43
C ASP A 30 4.48 -7.54 5.48
N TYR A 31 3.39 -6.81 5.24
CA TYR A 31 3.36 -5.74 4.24
C TYR A 31 4.34 -4.61 4.55
N VAL A 32 4.72 -4.40 5.82
CA VAL A 32 5.75 -3.41 6.20
C VAL A 32 7.14 -3.89 5.79
N GLU A 33 7.46 -5.16 6.10
CA GLU A 33 8.74 -5.76 5.72
C GLU A 33 8.91 -5.78 4.19
N CYS A 34 7.91 -6.29 3.49
CA CYS A 34 7.90 -6.37 2.04
C CYS A 34 7.89 -4.96 1.39
N GLY A 35 7.06 -4.05 1.90
CA GLY A 35 6.99 -2.67 1.44
C GLY A 35 8.33 -1.95 1.53
N ARG A 36 9.04 -2.10 2.65
CA ARG A 36 10.38 -1.52 2.83
C ARG A 36 11.40 -2.10 1.87
N LEU A 37 11.42 -3.42 1.70
CA LEU A 37 12.34 -4.10 0.78
C LEU A 37 12.13 -3.60 -0.66
N LEU A 38 10.88 -3.58 -1.12
CA LEU A 38 10.53 -3.16 -2.47
C LEU A 38 10.77 -1.66 -2.70
N ALA A 39 10.42 -0.81 -1.72
CA ALA A 39 10.63 0.63 -1.81
C ALA A 39 12.12 0.99 -1.88
N ARG A 40 12.98 0.33 -1.09
CA ARG A 40 14.44 0.47 -1.18
C ARG A 40 14.97 0.01 -2.54
N ASN A 41 14.50 -1.12 -3.07
CA ASN A 41 14.90 -1.55 -4.42
C ASN A 41 14.56 -0.48 -5.47
N LEU A 42 13.35 0.07 -5.42
CA LEU A 42 12.91 1.11 -6.35
C LEU A 42 13.73 2.40 -6.20
N LYS A 43 13.99 2.86 -4.96
CA LYS A 43 14.75 4.09 -4.71
C LYS A 43 16.24 3.92 -4.99
N ASP A 44 16.87 2.92 -4.38
CA ASP A 44 18.34 2.81 -4.33
C ASP A 44 18.92 2.15 -5.58
N ILE A 45 18.22 1.19 -6.17
CA ILE A 45 18.72 0.41 -7.31
C ILE A 45 18.13 0.93 -8.62
N GLN A 46 16.82 1.13 -8.67
CA GLN A 46 16.15 1.60 -9.89
C GLN A 46 16.16 3.12 -10.03
N GLY A 47 16.52 3.85 -8.97
CA GLY A 47 16.62 5.31 -8.97
C GLY A 47 15.28 6.02 -9.18
N CYS A 48 14.20 5.44 -8.66
CA CYS A 48 12.89 6.08 -8.55
C CYS A 48 12.98 7.23 -7.54
N ARG A 49 12.46 8.39 -7.92
CA ARG A 49 12.42 9.57 -7.05
C ARG A 49 11.17 9.58 -6.17
N ILE A 50 10.12 8.92 -6.63
CA ILE A 50 8.84 8.77 -5.93
C ILE A 50 8.48 7.29 -5.93
N VAL A 51 8.02 6.77 -4.80
CA VAL A 51 7.47 5.42 -4.64
C VAL A 51 6.06 5.53 -4.10
N ILE A 52 5.13 4.90 -4.82
CA ILE A 52 3.71 4.85 -4.47
C ILE A 52 3.37 3.41 -4.07
N ALA A 53 2.76 3.22 -2.91
CA ALA A 53 2.15 1.96 -2.55
C ALA A 53 0.67 1.98 -2.93
N LEU A 54 0.26 1.06 -3.79
CA LEU A 54 -1.14 0.77 -4.09
C LEU A 54 -1.56 -0.42 -3.23
N THR A 55 -2.40 -0.16 -2.24
CA THR A 55 -2.71 -1.12 -1.19
C THR A 55 -4.17 -1.56 -1.23
N HIS A 56 -4.41 -2.81 -0.87
CA HIS A 56 -5.75 -3.30 -0.55
C HIS A 56 -5.78 -3.73 0.92
N MET A 57 -5.75 -2.73 1.81
CA MET A 57 -5.66 -2.91 3.26
C MET A 57 -6.61 -1.96 3.98
N ARG A 58 -7.03 -2.33 5.18
CA ARG A 58 -7.74 -1.42 6.09
C ARG A 58 -6.91 -0.20 6.48
N THR A 59 -7.56 0.93 6.77
CA THR A 59 -6.90 2.19 7.16
C THR A 59 -5.87 2.03 8.30
N PRO A 60 -6.09 1.23 9.37
CA PRO A 60 -5.06 0.99 10.39
C PRO A 60 -3.75 0.39 9.85
N ASN A 61 -3.84 -0.48 8.83
CA ASN A 61 -2.68 -1.10 8.21
C ASN A 61 -1.96 -0.13 7.26
N ASP A 62 -2.70 0.71 6.53
CA ASP A 62 -2.11 1.82 5.76
C ASP A 62 -1.38 2.84 6.67
N LEU A 63 -1.97 3.15 7.84
CA LEU A 63 -1.35 4.00 8.84
C LEU A 63 -0.07 3.39 9.40
N ARG A 64 -0.06 2.07 9.65
CA ARG A 64 1.14 1.36 10.10
C ARG A 64 2.23 1.38 9.01
N LEU A 65 1.86 1.12 7.76
CA LEU A 65 2.78 1.18 6.63
C LEU A 65 3.40 2.57 6.48
N ALA A 66 2.60 3.64 6.58
CA ALA A 66 3.09 5.03 6.48
C ALA A 66 4.08 5.41 7.59
N LYS A 67 3.85 4.92 8.82
CA LYS A 67 4.72 5.21 9.97
C LYS A 67 6.02 4.40 9.96
N GLU A 68 5.97 3.17 9.47
CA GLU A 68 7.11 2.26 9.57
C GLU A 68 7.98 2.24 8.31
N VAL A 69 7.46 2.61 7.13
CA VAL A 69 8.19 2.54 5.85
C VAL A 69 8.44 3.93 5.30
N ASP A 70 9.57 4.49 5.69
CA ASP A 70 9.94 5.85 5.30
C ASP A 70 10.15 6.03 3.79
N GLU A 71 10.49 4.94 3.11
CA GLU A 71 10.84 4.92 1.71
C GLU A 71 9.62 5.06 0.78
N ILE A 72 8.39 4.90 1.28
CA ILE A 72 7.14 5.11 0.54
C ILE A 72 6.71 6.57 0.68
N ASP A 73 6.43 7.23 -0.43
CA ASP A 73 6.08 8.67 -0.47
C ASP A 73 4.57 8.90 -0.46
N LEU A 74 3.79 7.96 -1.00
CA LEU A 74 2.33 8.04 -1.13
C LEU A 74 1.70 6.66 -0.99
N ILE A 75 0.60 6.56 -0.26
CA ILE A 75 -0.23 5.36 -0.17
C ILE A 75 -1.58 5.65 -0.83
N LEU A 76 -1.93 4.83 -1.82
CA LEU A 76 -3.24 4.78 -2.44
C LEU A 76 -3.94 3.52 -1.94
N GLY A 77 -4.82 3.69 -0.96
CA GLY A 77 -5.44 2.60 -0.22
C GLY A 77 -6.86 2.25 -0.66
N GLY A 78 -7.36 1.14 -0.12
CA GLY A 78 -8.67 0.58 -0.46
C GLY A 78 -9.29 -0.20 0.70
N HIS A 79 -10.00 -1.29 0.38
CA HIS A 79 -10.65 -2.24 1.31
C HIS A 79 -11.86 -1.69 2.09
N ASP A 80 -11.75 -0.59 2.81
CA ASP A 80 -12.81 -0.11 3.73
C ASP A 80 -14.00 0.58 3.04
N HIS A 81 -13.91 0.82 1.73
CA HIS A 81 -14.89 1.59 0.96
C HIS A 81 -15.08 3.04 1.45
N VAL A 82 -14.09 3.58 2.16
CA VAL A 82 -14.10 4.95 2.69
C VAL A 82 -13.40 5.93 1.74
N SER A 83 -13.85 7.18 1.75
CA SER A 83 -13.14 8.28 1.10
C SER A 83 -12.40 9.09 2.16
N GLU A 84 -11.08 9.04 2.11
CA GLU A 84 -10.20 9.59 3.14
C GLU A 84 -8.94 10.20 2.50
N CYS A 85 -8.47 11.29 3.07
CA CYS A 85 -7.16 11.88 2.79
C CYS A 85 -6.50 12.15 4.15
N ILE A 86 -5.48 11.36 4.48
CA ILE A 86 -4.83 11.38 5.79
C ILE A 86 -3.36 11.67 5.59
N GLU A 87 -2.81 12.60 6.36
CA GLU A 87 -1.38 12.85 6.41
C GLU A 87 -0.78 12.31 7.70
N VAL A 88 0.26 11.48 7.59
CA VAL A 88 1.02 10.94 8.72
C VAL A 88 2.50 11.10 8.41
N GLU A 89 3.23 11.80 9.26
CA GLU A 89 4.69 11.95 9.17
C GLU A 89 5.18 12.39 7.76
N ASN A 90 4.48 13.37 7.17
CA ASN A 90 4.68 13.90 5.80
C ASN A 90 4.37 12.91 4.66
N ARG A 91 3.62 11.84 4.94
CA ARG A 91 3.14 10.89 3.92
C ARG A 91 1.64 10.97 3.82
N CYS A 92 1.15 11.01 2.59
CA CYS A 92 -0.27 11.05 2.33
C CYS A 92 -0.81 9.64 2.09
N ILE A 93 -1.98 9.37 2.65
CA ILE A 93 -2.79 8.18 2.44
C ILE A 93 -4.09 8.67 1.82
N ILE A 94 -4.42 8.16 0.63
CA ILE A 94 -5.62 8.54 -0.11
C ILE A 94 -6.46 7.29 -0.34
N LYS A 95 -7.74 7.34 0.02
CA LYS A 95 -8.76 6.35 -0.32
C LYS A 95 -9.92 7.04 -1.04
N SER A 96 -10.42 6.44 -2.11
CA SER A 96 -11.37 7.09 -3.03
C SER A 96 -12.81 6.55 -2.91
N GLY A 97 -13.15 5.91 -1.79
CA GLY A 97 -14.48 5.35 -1.57
C GLY A 97 -14.70 4.05 -2.34
N THR A 98 -15.92 3.89 -2.87
CA THR A 98 -16.34 2.70 -3.61
C THR A 98 -17.40 3.06 -4.66
N ASP A 99 -17.68 2.15 -5.59
CA ASP A 99 -18.70 2.29 -6.64
C ASP A 99 -18.60 3.60 -7.46
N PHE A 100 -17.40 4.17 -7.59
CA PHE A 100 -17.17 5.48 -8.25
C PHE A 100 -17.98 6.66 -7.71
N ARG A 101 -18.54 6.56 -6.49
CA ARG A 101 -19.40 7.63 -5.93
C ARG A 101 -18.65 8.94 -5.68
N GLN A 102 -17.34 8.86 -5.53
CA GLN A 102 -16.43 10.00 -5.31
C GLN A 102 -15.56 10.27 -6.54
N PHE A 103 -15.89 9.71 -7.71
CA PHE A 103 -15.22 10.04 -8.95
C PHE A 103 -15.75 11.38 -9.46
N SER A 104 -14.90 12.41 -9.44
CA SER A 104 -15.19 13.79 -9.88
C SER A 104 -14.20 14.26 -10.93
#